data_AF-A0A3E0NZ08-F1
#
_entry.id   AF-A0A3E0NZ08-F1
#
_cell.length_a   1.000
_cell.length_b   1.000
_cell.length_c   1.000
_cell.angle_alpha   90.00
_cell.angle_beta   90.00
_cell.angle_gamma   90.00
#
_symmetry.space_group_name_H-M   'P 1'
#
loop_
_entity.id
_entity.type
_entity.pdbx_description
1 polymer ?
#
loop_
_entity_poly.entity_id
_entity_poly.type
_entity_poly.pdbx_seq_one_letter_code
_entity_poly.pdbx_strand_id
1 'polypeptide(L)'
;MRPAHRPPIRDSARSRSAASLQVAAAVGLVLAAFLSLGAAGRSQHPFESAWRAAGLDERAATALALDRLGFGPRPGDVDRISDGGLAAWLEAQLAPAAEDPAAELRLARLDAVDMPLTEQLRTFPNPAQVLRMARREQGGSGAPGADARRQGAAAIPSRSDAEAAAEAEAGGESEAAGDDAGGMGSRTASSPRPQRMDGAERRELMRYARSQGMRPQQELLAQLFAQKIFRAVSSEHQLQEMLVDFWFNHFNVSIGDGQTRGAVLAYERDAIRPHVLGSFREMLEATARHPAMLAYLDNAQSRAEKGVRTALTESAGRPGVGAGRGRG
;
A
#
# COMPACT_ATOMS: atom_id res chain seq x y z
N MET A 1 17.23 -27.00 105.15
CA MET A 1 16.62 -25.84 105.83
C MET A 1 17.46 -24.60 105.47
N ARG A 2 16.93 -23.70 104.62
CA ARG A 2 17.50 -22.41 104.10
C ARG A 2 18.85 -22.45 103.34
N PRO A 3 19.18 -21.45 102.50
CA PRO A 3 18.36 -20.75 101.50
C PRO A 3 19.07 -20.62 100.12
N ALA A 4 18.31 -20.24 99.09
CA ALA A 4 18.78 -19.95 97.74
C ALA A 4 19.58 -18.63 97.67
N HIS A 5 20.72 -18.64 96.96
CA HIS A 5 21.56 -17.47 96.69
C HIS A 5 21.44 -17.08 95.22
N ARG A 6 20.92 -15.88 94.94
CA ARG A 6 20.97 -15.23 93.62
C ARG A 6 22.29 -14.46 93.46
N PRO A 7 22.90 -14.47 92.26
CA PRO A 7 23.80 -13.39 91.81
C PRO A 7 23.26 -12.69 90.53
N PRO A 8 23.89 -11.57 90.10
CA PRO A 8 23.17 -10.35 89.73
C PRO A 8 22.99 -10.10 88.23
N ILE A 9 22.07 -9.19 87.92
CA ILE A 9 21.84 -8.59 86.61
C ILE A 9 23.05 -7.70 86.26
N ARG A 10 23.66 -7.93 85.09
CA ARG A 10 24.57 -6.99 84.44
C ARG A 10 23.94 -6.53 83.13
N ASP A 11 23.67 -5.22 83.07
CA ASP A 11 23.32 -4.49 81.86
C ASP A 11 24.48 -4.54 80.85
N SER A 12 24.15 -4.85 79.59
CA SER A 12 25.01 -4.56 78.45
C SER A 12 24.19 -3.86 77.34
N ALA A 13 23.69 -2.68 77.66
CA ALA A 13 23.34 -1.69 76.64
C ALA A 13 24.64 -1.04 76.15
N ARG A 14 25.22 -1.55 75.04
CA ARG A 14 26.20 -0.86 74.18
C ARG A 14 26.62 -1.78 73.02
N SER A 15 25.84 -1.80 71.95
CA SER A 15 26.29 -2.15 70.58
C SER A 15 25.13 -1.98 69.59
N ARG A 16 24.63 -0.75 69.40
CA ARG A 16 23.65 -0.47 68.33
C ARG A 16 23.99 0.74 67.47
N SER A 17 25.02 1.51 67.81
CA SER A 17 25.30 2.80 67.17
C SER A 17 26.24 2.73 65.96
N ALA A 18 26.96 1.62 65.76
CA ALA A 18 27.91 1.49 64.65
C ALA A 18 27.28 0.89 63.36
N ALA A 19 26.29 0.02 63.50
CA ALA A 19 25.63 -0.62 62.36
C ALA A 19 24.70 0.33 61.58
N SER A 20 24.14 1.34 62.25
CA SER A 20 23.20 2.30 61.63
C SER A 20 23.88 3.34 60.73
N LEU A 21 25.14 3.71 60.98
CA LEU A 21 25.86 4.66 60.12
C LEU A 21 26.41 4.02 58.84
N GLN A 22 26.77 2.73 58.85
CA GLN A 22 27.28 2.05 57.66
C GLN A 22 26.17 1.76 56.62
N VAL A 23 24.95 1.47 57.09
CA VAL A 23 23.80 1.24 56.18
C VAL A 23 23.35 2.54 55.53
N ALA A 24 23.35 3.67 56.24
CA ALA A 24 22.97 4.97 55.66
C ALA A 24 23.96 5.46 54.59
N ALA A 25 25.27 5.25 54.78
CA ALA A 25 26.29 5.59 53.79
C ALA A 25 26.21 4.68 52.55
N ALA A 26 25.92 3.39 52.71
CA ALA A 26 25.75 2.45 51.60
C ALA A 26 24.48 2.74 50.78
N VAL A 27 23.37 3.09 51.43
CA VAL A 27 22.11 3.47 50.74
C VAL A 27 22.28 4.80 49.99
N GLY A 28 23.00 5.78 50.57
CA GLY A 28 23.32 7.04 49.90
C GLY A 28 24.20 6.86 48.65
N LEU A 29 25.16 5.92 48.68
CA LEU A 29 26.03 5.64 47.55
C LEU A 29 25.31 4.86 46.44
N VAL A 30 24.36 3.98 46.79
CA VAL A 30 23.49 3.29 45.82
C VAL A 30 22.48 4.27 45.20
N LEU A 31 21.90 5.20 45.97
CA LEU A 31 21.02 6.24 45.42
C LEU A 31 21.78 7.24 44.53
N ALA A 32 23.01 7.62 44.88
CA ALA A 32 23.85 8.46 44.04
C ALA A 32 24.30 7.72 42.75
N ALA A 33 24.61 6.42 42.84
CA ALA A 33 24.91 5.60 41.67
C ALA A 33 23.68 5.42 40.75
N PHE A 34 22.46 5.35 41.30
CA PHE A 34 21.23 5.31 40.50
C PHE A 34 20.87 6.67 39.87
N LEU A 35 21.14 7.79 40.54
CA LEU A 35 20.97 9.12 39.93
C LEU A 35 22.04 9.45 38.89
N SER A 36 23.27 8.92 39.01
CA SER A 36 24.32 9.10 38.01
C SER A 36 24.23 8.14 36.82
N LEU A 37 23.48 7.03 36.93
CA LEU A 37 23.24 6.12 35.80
C LEU A 37 22.12 6.60 34.85
N GLY A 38 21.35 7.63 35.23
CA GLY A 38 20.36 8.27 34.37
C GLY A 38 20.90 9.39 33.47
N ALA A 39 22.17 9.79 33.62
CA ALA A 39 22.74 10.95 32.92
C ALA A 39 23.80 10.60 31.86
N ALA A 40 24.18 9.33 31.73
CA ALA A 40 25.21 8.88 30.80
C ALA A 40 24.63 7.89 29.77
N GLY A 41 24.04 8.45 28.72
CA GLY A 41 23.58 7.70 27.56
C GLY A 41 22.16 8.08 27.15
N ARG A 42 21.95 9.30 26.65
CA ARG A 42 20.95 9.43 25.58
C ARG A 42 21.44 8.48 24.50
N SER A 43 20.78 7.33 24.36
CA SER A 43 20.96 6.47 23.21
C SER A 43 20.79 7.38 22.00
N GLN A 44 21.89 7.67 21.29
CA GLN A 44 21.80 8.42 20.04
C GLN A 44 20.85 7.62 19.18
N HIS A 45 19.68 8.20 18.88
CA HIS A 45 18.74 7.52 18.01
C HIS A 45 19.47 7.20 16.70
N PRO A 46 19.24 6.03 16.08
CA PRO A 46 19.94 5.65 14.86
C PRO A 46 19.82 6.74 13.76
N PHE A 47 18.76 7.54 13.80
CA PHE A 47 18.49 8.64 12.89
C PHE A 47 19.07 10.01 13.29
N GLU A 48 19.42 10.26 14.57
CA GLU A 48 19.90 11.58 15.03
C GLU A 48 21.27 11.96 14.43
N SER A 49 22.09 10.97 14.10
CA SER A 49 23.47 11.21 13.66
C SER A 49 23.58 11.83 12.27
N ALA A 50 22.66 11.49 11.36
CA ALA A 50 22.80 11.81 9.94
C ALA A 50 22.59 13.30 9.62
N TRP A 51 21.51 13.91 10.11
CA TRP A 51 21.19 15.30 9.82
C TRP A 51 22.01 16.29 10.67
N ARG A 52 22.39 15.89 11.89
CA ARG A 52 23.34 16.66 12.70
C ARG A 52 24.74 16.68 12.07
N ALA A 53 25.19 15.56 11.51
CA ALA A 53 26.45 15.51 10.76
C ALA A 53 26.41 16.38 9.50
N ALA A 54 25.23 16.58 8.89
CA ALA A 54 25.02 17.51 7.79
C ALA A 54 24.97 18.99 8.23
N GLY A 55 25.11 19.29 9.53
CA GLY A 55 25.10 20.65 10.07
C GLY A 55 23.71 21.29 10.13
N LEU A 56 22.64 20.50 10.01
CA LEU A 56 21.27 21.00 10.14
C LEU A 56 20.88 21.08 11.62
N ASP A 57 20.15 22.14 11.99
CA ASP A 57 19.40 22.15 13.24
C ASP A 57 18.13 21.29 13.14
N GLU A 58 17.52 21.00 14.28
CA GLU A 58 16.37 20.09 14.39
C GLU A 58 15.17 20.59 13.58
N ARG A 59 14.95 21.91 13.59
CA ARG A 59 13.81 22.53 12.91
C ARG A 59 13.98 22.48 11.39
N ALA A 60 15.18 22.79 10.89
CA ALA A 60 15.53 22.71 9.47
C ALA A 60 15.51 21.26 8.97
N ALA A 61 16.06 20.32 9.75
CA ALA A 61 16.00 18.90 9.44
C ALA A 61 14.55 18.38 9.40
N THR A 62 13.70 18.84 10.31
CA THR A 62 12.28 18.50 10.34
C THR A 62 11.55 19.02 9.11
N ALA A 63 11.77 20.28 8.72
CA ALA A 63 11.17 20.84 7.52
C ALA A 63 11.59 20.05 6.25
N LEU A 64 12.87 19.67 6.14
CA LEU A 64 13.36 18.84 5.04
C LEU A 64 12.75 17.43 5.06
N ALA A 65 12.63 16.81 6.24
CA ALA A 65 12.04 15.49 6.37
C ALA A 65 10.56 15.50 5.96
N LEU A 66 9.79 16.50 6.36
CA LEU A 66 8.38 16.62 5.97
C LEU A 66 8.20 16.83 4.46
N ASP A 67 9.13 17.53 3.79
CA ASP A 67 9.13 17.72 2.33
C ASP A 67 9.53 16.46 1.55
N ARG A 68 10.42 15.62 2.13
CA ARG A 68 10.98 14.44 1.43
C ARG A 68 10.35 13.12 1.80
N LEU A 69 9.77 13.03 3.01
CA LEU A 69 9.19 11.84 3.60
C LEU A 69 7.69 12.01 3.87
N GLY A 70 7.07 13.07 3.35
CA GLY A 70 5.63 13.28 3.38
C GLY A 70 5.18 14.26 2.30
N PHE A 71 3.92 14.71 2.40
CA PHE A 71 3.33 15.67 1.44
C PHE A 71 3.69 17.14 1.74
N GLY A 72 4.75 17.38 2.52
CA GLY A 72 5.13 18.69 3.03
C GLY A 72 4.54 19.02 4.41
N PRO A 73 5.04 20.08 5.06
CA PRO A 73 4.62 20.46 6.41
C PRO A 73 3.22 21.08 6.42
N ARG A 74 2.33 20.60 7.29
CA ARG A 74 1.07 21.27 7.61
C ARG A 74 1.31 22.41 8.61
N PRO A 75 0.38 23.37 8.76
CA PRO A 75 0.52 24.45 9.74
C PRO A 75 0.80 23.91 11.14
N GLY A 76 1.95 24.28 11.71
CA GLY A 76 2.39 23.87 13.05
C GLY A 76 3.15 22.53 13.12
N ASP A 77 3.26 21.76 12.02
CA ASP A 77 3.95 20.46 12.05
C ASP A 77 5.44 20.59 12.37
N VAL A 78 6.12 21.57 11.75
CA VAL A 78 7.56 21.75 11.92
C VAL A 78 7.90 21.97 13.40
N ASP A 79 7.16 22.87 14.05
CA ASP A 79 7.40 23.22 15.45
C ASP A 79 7.06 22.05 16.37
N ARG A 80 5.89 21.44 16.17
CA ARG A 80 5.43 20.27 16.93
C ARG A 80 6.42 19.10 16.86
N ILE A 81 6.93 18.78 15.66
CA ILE A 81 7.85 17.65 15.47
C ILE A 81 9.25 18.00 15.94
N SER A 82 9.73 19.23 15.72
CA SER A 82 11.03 19.63 16.25
C SER A 82 11.07 19.64 17.78
N ASP A 83 9.96 20.03 18.42
CA ASP A 83 9.84 20.00 19.88
C ASP A 83 9.74 18.56 20.43
N GLY A 84 9.07 17.68 19.69
CA GLY A 84 8.94 16.24 20.02
C GLY A 84 10.14 15.37 19.63
N GLY A 85 11.05 15.91 18.82
CA GLY A 85 12.22 15.22 18.30
C GLY A 85 11.99 14.56 16.94
N LEU A 86 12.81 14.91 15.95
CA LEU A 86 12.69 14.37 14.58
C LEU A 86 12.89 12.86 14.52
N ALA A 87 13.81 12.32 15.33
CA ALA A 87 14.09 10.88 15.34
C ALA A 87 12.89 10.05 15.80
N ALA A 88 12.14 10.55 16.79
CA ALA A 88 10.93 9.89 17.26
C ALA A 88 9.84 9.89 16.18
N TRP A 89 9.71 11.00 15.43
CA TRP A 89 8.80 11.07 14.30
C TRP A 89 9.18 10.07 13.19
N LEU A 90 10.48 9.96 12.84
CA LEU A 90 10.96 9.01 11.84
C LEU A 90 10.67 7.56 12.22
N GLU A 91 10.84 7.19 13.50
CA GLU A 91 10.50 5.86 14.00
C GLU A 91 9.00 5.59 13.88
N ALA A 92 8.16 6.56 14.23
CA ALA A 92 6.71 6.45 14.07
C ALA A 92 6.28 6.29 12.60
N GLN A 93 7.03 6.85 11.65
CA GLN A 93 6.75 6.64 10.21
C GLN A 93 7.06 5.21 9.73
N LEU A 94 8.06 4.56 10.32
CA LEU A 94 8.49 3.21 9.94
C LEU A 94 7.71 2.11 10.65
N ALA A 95 7.15 2.41 11.81
CA ALA A 95 6.31 1.52 12.61
C ALA A 95 5.02 2.26 13.00
N PRO A 96 4.11 2.51 12.03
CA PRO A 96 2.90 3.28 12.28
C PRO A 96 2.01 2.60 13.32
N ALA A 97 1.44 3.43 14.19
CA ALA A 97 0.47 3.01 15.20
C ALA A 97 -0.94 2.90 14.57
N ALA A 98 -1.97 2.96 15.41
CA ALA A 98 -3.34 3.12 14.91
C ALA A 98 -3.48 4.44 14.13
N GLU A 99 -4.40 4.45 13.15
CA GLU A 99 -4.66 5.61 12.29
C GLU A 99 -5.20 6.80 13.10
N ASP A 100 -4.97 8.02 12.61
CA ASP A 100 -5.48 9.23 13.26
C ASP A 100 -7.03 9.27 13.22
N PRO A 101 -7.72 9.59 14.33
CA PRO A 101 -9.19 9.62 14.36
C PRO A 101 -9.82 10.56 13.33
N ALA A 102 -9.15 11.66 12.96
CA ALA A 102 -9.64 12.55 11.92
C ALA A 102 -9.52 11.93 10.52
N ALA A 103 -8.47 11.14 10.27
CA ALA A 103 -8.34 10.34 9.06
C ALA A 103 -9.41 9.23 9.01
N GLU A 104 -9.59 8.49 10.11
CA GLU A 104 -10.63 7.45 10.23
C GLU A 104 -12.04 8.01 9.95
N LEU A 105 -12.39 9.15 10.55
CA LEU A 105 -13.70 9.78 10.35
C LEU A 105 -13.95 10.20 8.89
N ARG A 106 -12.90 10.59 8.16
CA ARG A 106 -12.98 10.95 6.74
C ARG A 106 -13.11 9.70 5.87
N LEU A 107 -12.31 8.68 6.15
CA LEU A 107 -12.32 7.40 5.43
C LEU A 107 -13.63 6.63 5.62
N ALA A 108 -14.25 6.70 6.80
CA ALA A 108 -15.54 6.06 7.09
C ALA A 108 -16.70 6.54 6.19
N ARG A 109 -16.50 7.64 5.44
CA ARG A 109 -17.47 8.15 4.44
C ARG A 109 -17.35 7.45 3.08
N LEU A 110 -16.30 6.66 2.87
CA LEU A 110 -15.95 6.01 1.63
C LEU A 110 -16.20 4.50 1.77
N ASP A 111 -17.46 4.10 1.56
CA ASP A 111 -17.89 2.71 1.77
C ASP A 111 -17.12 1.67 0.94
N ALA A 112 -16.60 2.05 -0.23
CA ALA A 112 -15.81 1.17 -1.08
C ALA A 112 -14.41 0.88 -0.52
N VAL A 113 -13.88 1.71 0.40
CA VAL A 113 -12.55 1.52 1.00
C VAL A 113 -12.48 0.19 1.74
N ASP A 114 -13.53 -0.17 2.50
CA ASP A 114 -13.55 -1.42 3.27
C ASP A 114 -14.30 -2.56 2.55
N MET A 115 -14.84 -2.29 1.35
CA MET A 115 -15.65 -3.25 0.60
C MET A 115 -14.78 -4.38 0.01
N PRO A 116 -15.03 -5.66 0.33
CA PRO A 116 -14.26 -6.77 -0.24
C PRO A 116 -14.30 -6.77 -1.77
N LEU A 117 -13.22 -7.17 -2.44
CA LEU A 117 -13.12 -7.14 -3.91
C LEU A 117 -14.33 -7.76 -4.63
N THR A 118 -14.83 -8.89 -4.13
CA THR A 118 -15.97 -9.58 -4.76
C THR A 118 -17.26 -8.76 -4.67
N GLU A 119 -17.46 -8.07 -3.57
CA GLU A 119 -18.58 -7.15 -3.39
C GLU A 119 -18.39 -5.90 -4.24
N GLN A 120 -17.18 -5.35 -4.28
CA GLN A 120 -16.83 -4.21 -5.13
C GLN A 120 -17.12 -4.49 -6.62
N LEU A 121 -16.78 -5.68 -7.13
CA LEU A 121 -17.07 -6.07 -8.51
C LEU A 121 -18.58 -6.25 -8.79
N ARG A 122 -19.38 -6.57 -7.76
CA ARG A 122 -20.84 -6.68 -7.87
C ARG A 122 -21.52 -5.32 -7.79
N THR A 123 -21.05 -4.46 -6.90
CA THR A 123 -21.57 -3.11 -6.67
C THR A 123 -21.19 -2.18 -7.81
N PHE A 124 -19.98 -2.30 -8.37
CA PHE A 124 -19.44 -1.44 -9.44
C PHE A 124 -19.11 -2.20 -10.73
N PRO A 125 -20.10 -2.87 -11.37
CA PRO A 125 -19.88 -3.64 -12.58
C PRO A 125 -19.53 -2.72 -13.76
N ASN A 126 -18.82 -3.27 -14.75
CA ASN A 126 -18.56 -2.57 -16.01
C ASN A 126 -19.88 -2.38 -16.80
N PRO A 127 -20.13 -1.23 -17.46
CA PRO A 127 -21.31 -1.01 -18.30
C PRO A 127 -21.67 -2.15 -19.28
N ALA A 128 -20.68 -2.80 -19.90
CA ALA A 128 -20.92 -3.95 -20.78
C ALA A 128 -21.48 -5.18 -20.03
N GLN A 129 -21.10 -5.37 -18.77
CA GLN A 129 -21.66 -6.41 -17.92
C GLN A 129 -23.12 -6.09 -17.55
N VAL A 130 -23.40 -4.83 -17.18
CA VAL A 130 -24.76 -4.37 -16.90
C VAL A 130 -25.66 -4.56 -18.12
N LEU A 131 -25.18 -4.24 -19.33
CA LEU A 131 -25.95 -4.39 -20.56
C LEU A 131 -26.30 -5.86 -20.83
N ARG A 132 -25.34 -6.77 -20.59
CA ARG A 132 -25.59 -8.21 -20.72
C ARG A 132 -26.59 -8.71 -19.68
N MET A 133 -26.57 -8.19 -18.45
CA MET A 133 -27.52 -8.54 -17.40
C MET A 133 -28.94 -8.05 -17.76
N ALA A 134 -29.07 -6.77 -18.16
CA ALA A 134 -30.35 -6.18 -18.59
C ALA A 134 -30.97 -6.98 -19.76
N ARG A 135 -30.18 -7.32 -20.78
CA ARG A 135 -30.66 -8.12 -21.92
C ARG A 135 -31.10 -9.54 -21.53
N ARG A 136 -30.45 -10.16 -20.53
CA ARG A 136 -30.83 -11.49 -20.04
C ARG A 136 -32.18 -11.46 -19.33
N GLU A 137 -32.44 -10.44 -18.53
CA GLU A 137 -33.71 -10.29 -17.80
C GLU A 137 -34.88 -9.90 -18.72
N GLN A 138 -34.65 -9.10 -19.76
CA GLN A 138 -35.70 -8.64 -20.68
C GLN A 138 -36.22 -9.71 -21.68
N GLY A 139 -35.74 -10.96 -21.61
CA GLY A 139 -36.34 -12.10 -22.32
C GLY A 139 -35.49 -12.71 -23.44
N GLY A 140 -34.32 -13.29 -23.11
CA GLY A 140 -33.49 -13.94 -24.13
C GLY A 140 -32.60 -15.08 -23.65
N SER A 141 -33.09 -16.30 -23.82
CA SER A 141 -32.31 -17.50 -24.17
C SER A 141 -31.69 -17.42 -25.58
N GLY A 142 -31.61 -16.23 -26.18
CA GLY A 142 -30.89 -15.97 -27.42
C GLY A 142 -29.46 -15.54 -27.10
N ALA A 143 -28.55 -16.50 -26.90
CA ALA A 143 -27.14 -16.23 -27.00
C ALA A 143 -26.80 -15.93 -28.48
N PRO A 144 -26.38 -14.71 -28.87
CA PRO A 144 -25.65 -14.55 -30.11
C PRO A 144 -24.23 -15.05 -29.80
N GLY A 145 -23.93 -16.30 -30.14
CA GLY A 145 -22.56 -16.83 -29.98
C GLY A 145 -22.40 -18.33 -29.77
N ALA A 146 -23.45 -19.14 -29.88
CA ALA A 146 -23.28 -20.60 -29.86
C ALA A 146 -22.56 -21.14 -31.13
N ASP A 147 -22.71 -20.47 -32.28
CA ASP A 147 -22.03 -20.87 -33.53
C ASP A 147 -20.66 -20.22 -33.75
N ALA A 148 -20.34 -19.12 -33.08
CA ALA A 148 -19.02 -18.48 -33.19
C ALA A 148 -17.91 -19.23 -32.41
N ARG A 149 -18.25 -20.22 -31.58
CA ARG A 149 -17.25 -21.00 -30.82
C ARG A 149 -16.62 -22.16 -31.61
N ARG A 150 -17.03 -22.40 -32.86
CA ARG A 150 -16.46 -23.46 -33.70
C ARG A 150 -15.49 -22.96 -34.79
N GLN A 151 -15.40 -21.66 -35.05
CA GLN A 151 -14.46 -21.11 -36.03
C GLN A 151 -13.95 -19.75 -35.54
N GLY A 152 -12.68 -19.71 -35.12
CA GLY A 152 -11.97 -18.49 -34.74
C GLY A 152 -11.93 -18.24 -33.23
N ALA A 153 -10.80 -18.53 -32.59
CA ALA A 153 -10.46 -17.96 -31.30
C ALA A 153 -10.54 -16.43 -31.43
N ALA A 154 -11.53 -15.82 -30.79
CA ALA A 154 -11.75 -14.39 -30.84
C ALA A 154 -10.57 -13.68 -30.17
N ALA A 155 -9.70 -13.10 -31.00
CA ALA A 155 -8.65 -12.20 -30.57
C ALA A 155 -9.27 -11.01 -29.84
N ILE A 156 -8.85 -10.81 -28.59
CA ILE A 156 -9.12 -9.62 -27.81
C ILE A 156 -8.19 -8.51 -28.37
N PRO A 157 -8.68 -7.27 -28.55
CA PRO A 157 -7.90 -6.20 -29.15
C PRO A 157 -6.58 -5.99 -28.38
N SER A 158 -5.48 -6.00 -29.13
CA SER A 158 -4.14 -5.78 -28.59
C SER A 158 -3.98 -4.36 -28.03
N ARG A 159 -3.00 -4.18 -27.15
CA ARG A 159 -2.62 -2.95 -26.43
C ARG A 159 -2.70 -1.64 -27.26
N SER A 160 -2.47 -1.69 -28.58
CA SER A 160 -2.61 -0.56 -29.51
C SER A 160 -4.04 -0.01 -29.64
N ASP A 161 -5.05 -0.87 -29.46
CA ASP A 161 -6.45 -0.56 -29.74
C ASP A 161 -7.14 0.07 -28.53
N ALA A 162 -6.60 -0.16 -27.32
CA ALA A 162 -7.09 0.41 -26.07
C ALA A 162 -6.53 1.83 -25.83
N GLU A 163 -5.28 2.09 -26.23
CA GLU A 163 -4.67 3.42 -26.16
C GLU A 163 -5.38 4.41 -27.10
N ALA A 164 -5.73 4.01 -28.33
CA ALA A 164 -6.47 4.84 -29.28
C ALA A 164 -7.92 5.15 -28.84
N ALA A 165 -8.53 4.32 -28.00
CA ALA A 165 -9.88 4.54 -27.47
C ALA A 165 -9.89 5.47 -26.25
N ALA A 166 -8.82 5.46 -25.44
CA ALA A 166 -8.67 6.33 -24.28
C ALA A 166 -8.37 7.78 -24.70
N GLU A 167 -7.58 8.00 -25.75
CA GLU A 167 -7.31 9.33 -26.30
C GLU A 167 -8.56 10.00 -26.91
N ALA A 168 -9.52 9.21 -27.40
CA ALA A 168 -10.76 9.72 -27.98
C ALA A 168 -11.79 10.21 -26.95
N GLU A 169 -11.70 9.79 -25.67
CA GLU A 169 -12.61 10.24 -24.61
C GLU A 169 -12.01 11.31 -23.68
N ALA A 170 -10.70 11.59 -23.79
CA ALA A 170 -10.01 12.62 -22.98
C ALA A 170 -9.83 13.98 -23.70
N GLY A 171 -10.33 14.14 -24.94
CA GLY A 171 -10.20 15.36 -25.72
C GLY A 171 -11.16 16.48 -25.31
N GLY A 172 -10.80 17.22 -24.27
CA GLY A 172 -11.41 18.49 -23.87
C GLY A 172 -10.35 19.48 -23.35
N GLU A 173 -9.82 20.29 -24.27
CA GLU A 173 -9.08 21.56 -24.07
C GLU A 173 -7.69 21.55 -23.41
N SER A 174 -6.63 21.69 -24.22
CA SER A 174 -5.66 22.81 -24.17
C SER A 174 -4.53 22.59 -25.21
N GLU A 175 -4.37 23.53 -26.13
CA GLU A 175 -3.21 23.64 -27.04
C GLU A 175 -1.94 24.05 -26.26
N ALA A 176 -0.80 23.41 -26.55
CA ALA A 176 0.45 24.06 -27.01
C ALA A 176 1.66 23.11 -27.03
N ALA A 177 2.42 23.23 -28.13
CA ALA A 177 3.83 22.86 -28.35
C ALA A 177 4.19 21.36 -28.45
N GLY A 178 4.67 20.99 -29.64
CA GLY A 178 5.09 19.63 -30.00
C GLY A 178 6.56 19.34 -29.76
N ASP A 179 6.92 18.07 -30.03
CA ASP A 179 8.13 17.73 -30.77
C ASP A 179 8.04 16.28 -31.29
N ASP A 180 8.72 16.06 -32.41
CA ASP A 180 8.76 14.84 -33.23
C ASP A 180 9.22 13.57 -32.49
N ALA A 181 8.50 12.46 -32.73
CA ALA A 181 9.10 11.12 -32.72
C ALA A 181 8.31 10.19 -33.65
N GLY A 182 8.90 9.89 -34.81
CA GLY A 182 8.33 9.02 -35.84
C GLY A 182 8.12 7.59 -35.38
N GLY A 183 6.92 7.06 -35.65
CA GLY A 183 6.58 5.65 -35.53
C GLY A 183 5.84 5.18 -36.78
N MET A 184 6.51 4.36 -37.59
CA MET A 184 5.99 3.73 -38.80
C MET A 184 4.80 2.81 -38.46
N GLY A 185 3.57 3.31 -38.63
CA GLY A 185 2.33 2.58 -38.37
C GLY A 185 1.77 1.84 -39.58
N SER A 186 1.93 0.52 -39.58
CA SER A 186 1.34 -0.44 -40.52
C SER A 186 -0.19 -0.28 -40.64
N ARG A 187 -0.69 -0.25 -41.88
CA ARG A 187 -2.12 -0.28 -42.19
C ARG A 187 -2.64 -1.70 -42.05
N THR A 188 -3.29 -2.05 -40.94
CA THR A 188 -4.03 -3.32 -40.85
C THR A 188 -5.40 -3.14 -40.21
N ALA A 189 -6.40 -3.45 -41.03
CA ALA A 189 -7.73 -3.99 -40.75
C ALA A 189 -8.56 -3.41 -39.59
N SER A 190 -9.61 -2.70 -39.99
CA SER A 190 -10.73 -2.18 -39.22
C SER A 190 -11.33 -3.17 -38.21
N SER A 191 -11.03 -2.98 -36.92
CA SER A 191 -11.85 -3.52 -35.82
C SER A 191 -13.25 -2.87 -35.87
N PRO A 192 -14.36 -3.62 -35.65
CA PRO A 192 -15.70 -3.05 -35.62
C PRO A 192 -15.77 -1.97 -34.54
N ARG A 193 -16.11 -0.74 -34.92
CA ARG A 193 -16.36 0.35 -33.95
C ARG A 193 -17.37 -0.16 -32.91
N PRO A 194 -17.12 0.00 -31.59
CA PRO A 194 -18.14 -0.31 -30.59
C PRO A 194 -19.40 0.46 -30.97
N GLN A 195 -20.51 -0.26 -31.16
CA GLN A 195 -21.78 0.37 -31.51
C GLN A 195 -22.06 1.43 -30.46
N ARG A 196 -22.13 2.70 -30.89
CA ARG A 196 -22.45 3.81 -30.01
C ARG A 196 -23.84 3.55 -29.44
N MET A 197 -23.89 3.26 -28.15
CA MET A 197 -25.14 3.04 -27.42
C MET A 197 -25.98 4.31 -27.55
N ASP A 198 -27.23 4.15 -27.95
CA ASP A 198 -28.09 5.31 -28.10
C ASP A 198 -28.42 5.94 -26.72
N GLY A 199 -28.87 7.20 -26.72
CA GLY A 199 -29.16 7.91 -25.47
C GLY A 199 -30.31 7.30 -24.67
N ALA A 200 -31.26 6.61 -25.31
CA ALA A 200 -32.39 5.97 -24.66
C ALA A 200 -31.99 4.65 -24.00
N GLU A 201 -31.25 3.80 -24.71
CA GLU A 201 -30.60 2.58 -24.21
C GLU A 201 -29.69 2.90 -23.03
N ARG A 202 -28.88 3.96 -23.10
CA ARG A 202 -28.03 4.38 -21.97
C ARG A 202 -28.87 4.78 -20.75
N ARG A 203 -29.98 5.50 -20.93
CA ARG A 203 -30.90 5.86 -19.82
C ARG A 203 -31.59 4.63 -19.23
N GLU A 204 -31.97 3.67 -20.07
CA GLU A 204 -32.57 2.42 -19.61
C GLU A 204 -31.56 1.55 -18.85
N LEU A 205 -30.34 1.43 -19.34
CA LEU A 205 -29.25 0.74 -18.67
C LEU A 205 -28.99 1.33 -17.27
N MET A 206 -28.96 2.66 -17.16
CA MET A 206 -28.77 3.34 -15.88
C MET A 206 -29.96 3.14 -14.93
N ARG A 207 -31.20 3.08 -15.45
CA ARG A 207 -32.38 2.74 -14.66
C ARG A 207 -32.30 1.30 -14.12
N TYR A 208 -31.92 0.36 -14.98
CA TYR A 208 -31.72 -1.04 -14.61
C TYR A 208 -30.62 -1.20 -13.54
N ALA A 209 -29.46 -0.58 -13.74
CA ALA A 209 -28.36 -0.61 -12.76
C ALA A 209 -28.83 -0.11 -11.40
N ARG A 210 -29.53 1.03 -11.36
CA ARG A 210 -30.08 1.60 -10.12
C ARG A 210 -31.10 0.68 -9.46
N SER A 211 -32.00 0.05 -10.22
CA SER A 211 -32.98 -0.89 -9.65
C SER A 211 -32.34 -2.14 -9.05
N GLN A 212 -31.16 -2.51 -9.53
CA GLN A 212 -30.38 -3.64 -9.00
C GLN A 212 -29.37 -3.22 -7.91
N GLY A 213 -29.39 -1.96 -7.46
CA GLY A 213 -28.45 -1.43 -6.48
C GLY A 213 -27.00 -1.29 -7.00
N MET A 214 -26.79 -1.41 -8.31
CA MET A 214 -25.48 -1.24 -8.93
C MET A 214 -25.14 0.24 -9.08
N ARG A 215 -23.87 0.57 -8.85
CA ARG A 215 -23.29 1.90 -8.90
C ARG A 215 -22.28 2.02 -10.04
N PRO A 216 -22.09 3.22 -10.60
CA PRO A 216 -21.13 3.43 -11.69
C PRO A 216 -19.68 3.34 -11.19
N GLN A 217 -18.79 2.78 -12.01
CA GLN A 217 -17.36 2.68 -11.69
C GLN A 217 -16.68 4.04 -11.47
N GLN A 218 -17.23 5.13 -12.03
CA GLN A 218 -16.74 6.49 -11.76
C GLN A 218 -16.84 6.85 -10.27
N GLU A 219 -17.87 6.36 -9.57
CA GLU A 219 -18.03 6.60 -8.15
C GLU A 219 -16.98 5.84 -7.32
N LEU A 220 -16.67 4.60 -7.71
CA LEU A 220 -15.57 3.83 -7.12
C LEU A 220 -14.22 4.54 -7.29
N LEU A 221 -13.95 5.08 -8.48
CA LEU A 221 -12.73 5.85 -8.73
C LEU A 221 -12.69 7.15 -7.93
N ALA A 222 -13.83 7.84 -7.78
CA ALA A 222 -13.92 9.01 -6.93
C ALA A 222 -13.56 8.68 -5.48
N GLN A 223 -13.96 7.51 -4.97
CA GLN A 223 -13.55 7.06 -3.64
C GLN A 223 -12.07 6.69 -3.54
N LEU A 224 -11.50 6.02 -4.56
CA LEU A 224 -10.06 5.75 -4.64
C LEU A 224 -9.25 7.05 -4.52
N PHE A 225 -9.62 8.09 -5.25
CA PHE A 225 -8.92 9.38 -5.17
C PHE A 225 -9.20 10.11 -3.86
N ALA A 226 -10.45 10.09 -3.37
CA ALA A 226 -10.81 10.71 -2.11
C ALA A 226 -10.03 10.12 -0.93
N GLN A 227 -9.84 8.78 -0.87
CA GLN A 227 -9.06 8.18 0.21
C GLN A 227 -7.59 8.65 0.21
N LYS A 228 -6.97 8.80 -0.98
CA LYS A 228 -5.59 9.28 -1.10
C LYS A 228 -5.48 10.72 -0.56
N ILE A 229 -6.40 11.59 -0.96
CA ILE A 229 -6.45 12.98 -0.49
C ILE A 229 -6.70 13.02 1.03
N PHE A 230 -7.66 12.24 1.53
CA PHE A 230 -7.97 12.21 2.96
C PHE A 230 -6.78 11.74 3.79
N ARG A 231 -6.07 10.71 3.34
CA ARG A 231 -4.86 10.21 4.00
C ARG A 231 -3.72 11.22 3.94
N ALA A 232 -3.48 11.83 2.77
CA ALA A 232 -2.46 12.87 2.63
C ALA A 232 -2.67 14.06 3.58
N VAL A 233 -3.91 14.51 3.76
CA VAL A 233 -4.24 15.66 4.61
C VAL A 233 -4.27 15.31 6.10
N SER A 234 -4.71 14.11 6.45
CA SER A 234 -5.16 13.79 7.82
C SER A 234 -4.32 12.73 8.52
N SER A 235 -3.73 11.80 7.77
CA SER A 235 -2.99 10.70 8.38
C SER A 235 -1.66 11.21 8.92
N GLU A 236 -1.24 10.70 10.09
CA GLU A 236 0.12 10.92 10.57
C GLU A 236 1.12 9.97 9.88
N HIS A 237 0.68 8.97 9.12
CA HIS A 237 1.51 7.97 8.45
C HIS A 237 1.95 8.41 7.04
N GLN A 238 2.46 9.64 6.93
CA GLN A 238 2.78 10.31 5.68
C GLN A 238 3.74 9.49 4.79
N LEU A 239 4.78 8.89 5.38
CA LEU A 239 5.72 8.06 4.65
C LEU A 239 5.04 6.83 4.03
N GLN A 240 4.15 6.18 4.79
CA GLN A 240 3.41 5.03 4.32
C GLN A 240 2.59 5.39 3.08
N GLU A 241 1.88 6.52 3.12
CA GLU A 241 1.03 6.97 2.02
C GLU A 241 1.81 7.31 0.75
N MET A 242 2.96 7.97 0.88
CA MET A 242 3.83 8.21 -0.27
C MET A 242 4.37 6.91 -0.87
N LEU A 243 4.77 5.95 -0.04
CA LEU A 243 5.25 4.67 -0.53
C LEU A 243 4.13 3.89 -1.20
N VAL A 244 2.89 3.97 -0.69
CA VAL A 244 1.73 3.35 -1.33
C VAL A 244 1.53 3.93 -2.72
N ASP A 245 1.55 5.25 -2.87
CA ASP A 245 1.41 5.91 -4.16
C ASP A 245 2.56 5.55 -5.12
N PHE A 246 3.79 5.53 -4.62
CA PHE A 246 4.97 5.11 -5.38
C PHE A 246 4.82 3.69 -5.92
N TRP A 247 4.51 2.72 -5.05
CA TRP A 247 4.40 1.32 -5.44
C TRP A 247 3.16 1.02 -6.26
N PHE A 248 2.06 1.74 -6.02
CA PHE A 248 0.86 1.66 -6.84
C PHE A 248 1.13 2.13 -8.28
N ASN A 249 1.91 3.19 -8.45
CA ASN A 249 2.34 3.65 -9.77
C ASN A 249 3.40 2.74 -10.40
N HIS A 250 4.26 2.11 -9.60
CA HIS A 250 5.27 1.17 -10.11
C HIS A 250 4.64 -0.15 -10.58
N PHE A 251 3.79 -0.76 -9.74
CA PHE A 251 3.01 -1.95 -10.08
C PHE A 251 1.65 -1.55 -10.67
N ASN A 252 1.68 -0.72 -11.71
CA ASN A 252 0.49 -0.09 -12.25
C ASN A 252 -0.50 -1.11 -12.84
N VAL A 253 -1.78 -0.87 -12.55
CA VAL A 253 -2.92 -1.47 -13.26
C VAL A 253 -3.72 -0.33 -13.87
N SER A 254 -4.01 -0.43 -15.18
CA SER A 254 -4.72 0.66 -15.88
C SER A 254 -6.12 0.89 -15.33
N ILE A 255 -6.44 2.14 -15.00
CA ILE A 255 -7.82 2.61 -14.76
C ILE A 255 -8.59 2.83 -16.07
N GLY A 256 -7.89 2.92 -17.20
CA GLY A 256 -8.47 3.09 -18.53
C GLY A 256 -9.09 1.81 -19.07
N ASP A 257 -8.58 0.65 -18.66
CA ASP A 257 -9.13 -0.64 -19.03
C ASP A 257 -10.41 -0.95 -18.25
N GLY A 258 -11.47 -1.31 -18.98
CA GLY A 258 -12.78 -1.61 -18.42
C GLY A 258 -12.82 -2.92 -17.62
N GLN A 259 -11.88 -3.84 -17.80
CA GLN A 259 -11.84 -5.09 -17.04
C GLN A 259 -11.23 -4.91 -15.65
N THR A 260 -10.22 -4.04 -15.53
CA THR A 260 -9.46 -3.83 -14.30
C THR A 260 -10.06 -2.74 -13.41
N ARG A 261 -10.71 -1.72 -13.99
CA ARG A 261 -11.24 -0.54 -13.29
C ARG A 261 -12.03 -0.86 -12.02
N GLY A 262 -12.85 -1.92 -12.06
CA GLY A 262 -13.66 -2.35 -10.91
C GLY A 262 -12.87 -2.90 -9.72
N ALA A 263 -11.59 -3.24 -9.90
CA ALA A 263 -10.74 -3.87 -8.90
C ALA A 263 -9.58 -2.98 -8.42
N VAL A 264 -9.37 -1.79 -9.00
CA VAL A 264 -8.18 -0.96 -8.74
C VAL A 264 -8.10 -0.47 -7.28
N LEU A 265 -9.23 -0.10 -6.68
CA LEU A 265 -9.24 0.31 -5.26
C LEU A 265 -8.82 -0.85 -4.35
N ALA A 266 -9.45 -2.02 -4.50
CA ALA A 266 -9.06 -3.22 -3.75
C ALA A 266 -7.60 -3.63 -4.03
N TYR A 267 -7.10 -3.44 -5.25
CA TYR A 267 -5.70 -3.72 -5.57
C TYR A 267 -4.72 -2.93 -4.71
N GLU A 268 -4.94 -1.62 -4.56
CA GLU A 268 -4.14 -0.79 -3.66
C GLU A 268 -4.25 -1.26 -2.20
N ARG A 269 -5.49 -1.49 -1.75
CA ARG A 269 -5.78 -1.88 -0.36
C ARG A 269 -5.22 -3.25 0.02
N ASP A 270 -5.38 -4.24 -0.85
CA ASP A 270 -5.15 -5.65 -0.52
C ASP A 270 -3.74 -6.10 -0.91
N ALA A 271 -3.16 -5.53 -1.98
CA ALA A 271 -1.86 -5.98 -2.49
C ALA A 271 -0.68 -5.07 -2.15
N ILE A 272 -0.91 -3.76 -1.96
CA ILE A 272 0.17 -2.78 -1.77
C ILE A 272 0.24 -2.29 -0.33
N ARG A 273 -0.83 -1.68 0.17
CA ARG A 273 -0.89 -1.06 1.52
C ARG A 273 -0.39 -1.97 2.65
N PRO A 274 -0.73 -3.29 2.71
CA PRO A 274 -0.33 -4.15 3.83
C PRO A 274 1.16 -4.47 3.85
N HIS A 275 1.85 -4.35 2.71
CA HIS A 275 3.24 -4.79 2.54
C HIS A 275 4.22 -3.63 2.35
N VAL A 276 3.74 -2.39 2.37
CA VAL A 276 4.51 -1.21 1.93
C VAL A 276 5.70 -0.84 2.81
N LEU A 277 5.59 -1.09 4.12
CA LEU A 277 6.68 -0.94 5.08
C LEU A 277 7.34 -2.28 5.43
N GLY A 278 6.92 -3.36 4.76
CA GLY A 278 7.32 -4.74 5.04
C GLY A 278 8.19 -5.35 3.96
N SER A 279 7.89 -6.61 3.62
CA SER A 279 8.68 -7.37 2.66
C SER A 279 8.29 -7.04 1.22
N PHE A 280 9.26 -6.58 0.43
CA PHE A 280 9.11 -6.44 -1.02
C PHE A 280 8.66 -7.74 -1.69
N ARG A 281 9.17 -8.89 -1.22
CA ARG A 281 8.80 -10.20 -1.76
C ARG A 281 7.30 -10.47 -1.61
N GLU A 282 6.74 -10.14 -0.45
CA GLU A 282 5.32 -10.34 -0.18
C GLU A 282 4.47 -9.38 -1.02
N MET A 283 4.87 -8.11 -1.14
CA MET A 283 4.20 -7.15 -2.02
C MET A 283 4.22 -7.60 -3.48
N LEU A 284 5.37 -8.05 -3.98
CA LEU A 284 5.50 -8.55 -5.35
C LEU A 284 4.62 -9.78 -5.58
N GLU A 285 4.57 -10.70 -4.62
CA GLU A 285 3.71 -11.88 -4.70
C GLU A 285 2.22 -11.50 -4.66
N ALA A 286 1.83 -10.57 -3.78
CA ALA A 286 0.45 -10.09 -3.66
C ALA A 286 0.00 -9.36 -4.93
N THR A 287 0.83 -8.46 -5.47
CA THR A 287 0.52 -7.72 -6.70
C THR A 287 0.41 -8.65 -7.91
N ALA A 288 1.35 -9.58 -8.08
CA ALA A 288 1.34 -10.53 -9.19
C ALA A 288 0.14 -11.49 -9.19
N ARG A 289 -0.40 -11.82 -8.00
CA ARG A 289 -1.56 -12.72 -7.85
C ARG A 289 -2.90 -12.01 -7.77
N HIS A 290 -2.91 -10.70 -7.58
CA HIS A 290 -4.16 -9.97 -7.45
C HIS A 290 -4.99 -10.04 -8.75
N PRO A 291 -6.32 -10.26 -8.68
CA PRO A 291 -7.17 -10.38 -9.87
C PRO A 291 -7.06 -9.21 -10.85
N ALA A 292 -6.83 -8.00 -10.34
CA ALA A 292 -6.60 -6.81 -11.16
C ALA A 292 -5.36 -6.95 -12.06
N MET A 293 -4.24 -7.43 -11.53
CA MET A 293 -3.00 -7.61 -12.31
C MET A 293 -3.13 -8.76 -13.31
N LEU A 294 -3.78 -9.85 -12.90
CA LEU A 294 -4.04 -10.99 -13.79
C LEU A 294 -4.94 -10.63 -14.98
N ALA A 295 -5.93 -9.76 -14.74
CA ALA A 295 -6.77 -9.21 -15.80
C ALA A 295 -5.98 -8.22 -16.68
N TYR A 296 -5.17 -7.35 -16.07
CA TYR A 296 -4.44 -6.30 -16.78
C TYR A 296 -3.39 -6.83 -17.76
N LEU A 297 -2.61 -7.84 -17.34
CA LEU A 297 -1.55 -8.41 -18.16
C LEU A 297 -2.06 -9.43 -19.18
N ASP A 298 -3.38 -9.65 -19.26
CA ASP A 298 -4.01 -10.75 -20.01
C ASP A 298 -3.41 -12.13 -19.67
N ASN A 299 -2.73 -12.23 -18.51
CA ASN A 299 -2.10 -13.45 -18.01
C ASN A 299 -3.14 -14.56 -17.79
N ALA A 300 -4.39 -14.19 -17.48
CA ALA A 300 -5.49 -15.13 -17.34
C ALA A 300 -5.84 -15.87 -18.65
N GLN A 301 -5.45 -15.33 -19.82
CA GLN A 301 -5.71 -15.93 -21.13
C GLN A 301 -4.49 -16.61 -21.76
N SER A 302 -3.30 -16.42 -21.17
CA SER A 302 -2.09 -17.09 -21.63
C SER A 302 -2.13 -18.59 -21.30
N ARG A 303 -2.56 -19.38 -22.28
CA ARG A 303 -2.31 -20.83 -22.33
C ARG A 303 -1.02 -21.06 -23.10
N ALA A 304 0.03 -21.55 -22.44
CA ALA A 304 1.16 -22.11 -23.17
C ALA A 304 0.63 -23.25 -24.05
N GLU A 305 0.92 -23.19 -25.35
CA GLU A 305 0.67 -24.30 -26.26
C GLU A 305 1.39 -25.53 -25.71
N LYS A 306 0.71 -26.69 -25.64
CA LYS A 306 1.32 -27.93 -25.15
C LYS A 306 2.58 -28.23 -25.98
N GLY A 307 3.75 -28.00 -25.40
CA GLY A 307 5.04 -28.30 -26.02
C GLY A 307 5.99 -27.12 -26.25
N VAL A 308 5.58 -25.87 -26.01
CA VAL A 308 6.50 -24.72 -26.14
C VAL A 308 7.35 -24.59 -24.87
N ARG A 309 8.68 -24.67 -25.04
CA ARG A 309 9.66 -24.50 -23.97
C ARG A 309 9.69 -23.05 -23.50
N THR A 310 9.26 -22.80 -22.27
CA THR A 310 9.43 -21.50 -21.59
C THR A 310 10.87 -21.32 -21.07
N ALA A 311 11.34 -20.08 -20.91
CA ALA A 311 12.70 -19.76 -20.46
C ALA A 311 13.10 -20.45 -19.12
N LEU A 312 12.13 -20.75 -18.25
CA LEU A 312 12.34 -21.53 -17.02
C LEU A 312 12.76 -22.99 -17.27
N THR A 313 12.35 -23.59 -18.40
CA THR A 313 12.81 -24.93 -18.80
C THR A 313 14.19 -24.93 -19.45
N GLU A 314 14.71 -23.78 -19.85
CA GLU A 314 16.06 -23.66 -20.45
C GLU A 314 17.15 -23.56 -19.38
N SER A 315 16.89 -22.91 -18.24
CA SER A 315 17.88 -22.79 -17.15
C SER A 315 18.02 -24.06 -16.31
N ALA A 316 16.99 -24.93 -16.28
CA ALA A 316 17.03 -26.20 -15.56
C ALA A 316 17.86 -27.29 -16.25
N GLY A 317 18.39 -27.03 -17.46
CA GLY A 317 19.06 -28.00 -18.31
C GLY A 317 20.57 -27.84 -18.47
N ARG A 318 21.25 -27.00 -17.67
CA ARG A 318 22.72 -26.88 -17.72
C ARG A 318 23.38 -27.78 -16.66
N PRO A 319 23.99 -28.93 -17.03
CA PRO A 319 24.86 -29.64 -16.12
C PRO A 319 26.09 -28.76 -15.83
N GLY A 320 26.40 -28.60 -14.55
CA GLY A 320 27.57 -27.85 -14.10
C GLY A 320 28.85 -28.40 -14.71
N VAL A 321 29.64 -27.52 -15.32
CA VAL A 321 31.02 -27.81 -15.75
C VAL A 321 31.87 -27.85 -14.48
N GLY A 322 31.87 -29.00 -13.81
CA GLY A 322 32.78 -29.35 -12.74
C GLY A 322 34.09 -29.88 -13.30
N ALA A 323 35.19 -29.21 -12.97
CA ALA A 323 36.55 -29.51 -13.39
C ALA A 323 37.00 -30.92 -13.00
N GLY A 324 37.50 -31.68 -13.98
CA GLY A 324 38.27 -32.91 -13.78
C GLY A 324 39.54 -32.89 -14.62
N ARG A 325 40.60 -32.23 -14.13
CA ARG A 325 41.96 -32.45 -14.65
C ARG A 325 42.55 -33.67 -13.94
N GLY A 326 42.73 -34.75 -14.68
CA GLY A 326 43.59 -35.86 -14.32
C GLY A 326 44.26 -36.40 -15.57
N ARG A 327 45.56 -36.12 -15.73
CA ARG A 327 46.47 -36.87 -16.60
C ARG A 327 47.90 -36.73 -16.08
N GLY A 328 48.57 -37.88 -16.04
CA GLY A 328 50.00 -38.02 -16.38
C GLY A 328 50.97 -37.73 -15.26
#